data_AF-A0A1F6ZMI3-F1
#
_entry.id   AF-A0A1F6ZMI3-F1
#
_cell.length_a   1.000
_cell.length_b   1.000
_cell.length_c   1.000
_cell.angle_alpha   90.00
_cell.angle_beta   90.00
_cell.angle_gamma   90.00
#
_symmetry.space_group_name_H-M   'P 1'
#
loop_
_entity.id
_entity.type
_entity.pdbx_description
1 polymer ?
#
loop_
_entity_poly.entity_id
_entity_poly.type
_entity_poly.pdbx_seq_one_letter_code
_entity_poly.pdbx_strand_id
1 'polypeptide(L)'
;MDKRQNSQEIRAAKRKEARHYESLASSETDSYRSGRDCMQAAKSWRRAGDYNRALKDYKKAALYFDQAPEETREDMEAGNATVKDFYFTTKIASKAALKARRNAERLEKVKKREWRGLAGKVSAVATILGLVGSLFFFSSNLTGNVIGLNQTSSNVIGAILLSIGIVGAFFYFVRRRQPN
;
A
#
# COMPACT_ATOMS: atom_id res chain seq x y z
N MET A 1 22.95 -4.51 -17.38
CA MET A 1 21.50 -4.77 -17.31
C MET A 1 21.03 -4.45 -15.90
N ASP A 2 20.11 -3.49 -15.73
CA ASP A 2 19.71 -2.99 -14.41
C ASP A 2 18.86 -4.03 -13.66
N LYS A 3 19.21 -4.34 -12.40
CA LYS A 3 18.45 -5.26 -11.54
C LYS A 3 16.98 -4.83 -11.40
N ARG A 4 16.70 -3.53 -11.53
CA ARG A 4 15.33 -3.00 -11.49
C ARG A 4 14.52 -3.37 -12.73
N GLN A 5 15.12 -3.30 -13.91
CA GLN A 5 14.47 -3.66 -15.18
C GLN A 5 14.10 -5.15 -15.17
N ASN A 6 15.04 -6.02 -14.82
CA ASN A 6 14.79 -7.46 -14.72
C ASN A 6 13.67 -7.80 -13.71
N SER A 7 13.63 -7.13 -12.55
CA SER A 7 12.55 -7.31 -11.56
C SER A 7 11.18 -6.89 -12.08
N GLN A 8 11.11 -5.83 -12.90
CA GLN A 8 9.86 -5.38 -13.52
C GLN A 8 9.38 -6.35 -14.60
N GLU A 9 10.29 -6.84 -15.44
CA GLU A 9 9.98 -7.83 -16.47
C GLU A 9 9.44 -9.14 -15.88
N ILE A 10 10.09 -9.67 -14.84
CA ILE A 10 9.61 -10.86 -14.13
C ILE A 10 8.21 -10.64 -13.54
N ARG A 11 7.94 -9.45 -12.98
CA ARG A 11 6.60 -9.12 -12.45
C ARG A 11 5.56 -8.99 -13.56
N ALA A 12 5.92 -8.42 -14.70
CA ALA A 12 5.04 -8.31 -15.85
C ALA A 12 4.69 -9.69 -16.42
N ALA A 13 5.68 -10.57 -16.57
CA ALA A 13 5.47 -11.96 -17.00
C ALA A 13 4.53 -12.72 -16.06
N LYS A 14 4.78 -12.67 -14.75
CA LYS A 14 3.91 -13.29 -13.74
C LYS A 14 2.47 -12.75 -13.75
N ARG A 15 2.29 -11.45 -14.03
CA ARG A 15 0.95 -10.85 -14.18
C ARG A 15 0.24 -11.36 -15.43
N LYS A 16 0.96 -11.53 -16.54
CA LYS A 16 0.41 -12.09 -17.78
C LYS A 16 -0.03 -13.53 -17.56
N GLU A 17 0.78 -14.35 -16.90
CA GLU A 17 0.45 -15.72 -16.53
C GLU A 17 -0.76 -15.78 -15.58
N ALA A 18 -0.80 -14.94 -14.55
CA ALA A 18 -1.94 -14.87 -13.63
C ALA A 18 -3.26 -14.58 -14.37
N ARG A 19 -3.27 -13.64 -15.31
CA ARG A 19 -4.45 -13.31 -16.13
C ARG A 19 -4.86 -14.45 -17.06
N HIS A 20 -3.87 -15.16 -17.62
CA HIS A 20 -4.13 -16.33 -18.46
C HIS A 20 -4.84 -17.42 -17.65
N TYR A 21 -4.35 -17.75 -16.45
CA TYR A 21 -5.00 -18.72 -15.57
C TYR A 21 -6.36 -18.25 -15.06
N GLU A 22 -6.55 -16.96 -14.80
CA GLU A 22 -7.85 -16.38 -14.44
C GLU A 22 -8.88 -16.52 -15.58
N SER A 23 -8.46 -16.28 -16.82
CA SER A 23 -9.29 -16.50 -18.00
C SER A 23 -9.63 -17.98 -18.20
N LEU A 24 -8.66 -18.88 -18.06
CA LEU A 24 -8.87 -20.32 -18.14
C LEU A 24 -9.84 -20.79 -17.07
N ALA A 25 -9.59 -20.42 -15.82
CA ALA A 25 -10.45 -20.79 -14.69
C ALA A 25 -11.87 -20.29 -14.89
N SER A 26 -12.06 -19.08 -15.41
CA SER A 26 -13.38 -18.52 -15.71
C SER A 26 -14.08 -19.31 -16.82
N SER A 27 -13.40 -19.62 -17.93
CA SER A 27 -13.97 -20.44 -19.01
C SER A 27 -14.30 -21.88 -18.57
N GLU A 28 -13.48 -22.46 -17.71
CA GLU A 28 -13.69 -23.80 -17.13
C GLU A 28 -14.81 -23.79 -16.08
N THR A 29 -15.05 -22.65 -15.42
CA THR A 29 -16.18 -22.50 -14.48
C THR A 29 -17.52 -22.41 -15.22
N ASP A 30 -17.53 -21.91 -16.46
CA ASP A 30 -18.72 -21.95 -17.31
C ASP A 30 -19.00 -23.37 -17.82
N SER A 31 -17.95 -24.13 -18.18
CA SER A 31 -18.10 -25.55 -18.54
C SER A 31 -18.43 -26.44 -17.33
N TYR A 32 -18.02 -26.04 -16.13
CA TYR A 32 -18.31 -26.72 -14.87
C TYR A 32 -19.80 -26.89 -14.58
N ARG A 33 -20.68 -25.97 -15.02
CA ARG A 33 -22.14 -26.18 -14.94
C ARG A 33 -22.62 -27.42 -15.68
N SER A 34 -21.79 -28.03 -16.54
CA SER A 34 -22.07 -29.27 -17.26
C SER A 34 -21.47 -30.55 -16.65
N GLY A 35 -20.81 -30.47 -15.48
CA GLY A 35 -20.48 -31.60 -14.62
C GLY A 35 -19.25 -32.46 -14.97
N ARG A 36 -18.45 -32.11 -15.99
CA ARG A 36 -17.30 -32.95 -16.43
C ARG A 36 -15.90 -32.42 -16.11
N ASP A 37 -15.74 -31.13 -15.79
CA ASP A 37 -14.41 -30.47 -15.73
C ASP A 37 -14.08 -29.74 -14.40
N CYS A 38 -14.75 -30.08 -13.30
CA CYS A 38 -14.56 -29.44 -11.99
C CYS A 38 -13.10 -29.43 -11.49
N MET A 39 -12.37 -30.51 -11.73
CA MET A 39 -10.97 -30.62 -11.30
C MET A 39 -10.03 -29.72 -12.10
N GLN A 40 -10.33 -29.43 -13.36
CA GLN A 40 -9.50 -28.52 -14.18
C GLN A 40 -9.68 -27.08 -13.70
N ALA A 41 -10.94 -26.64 -13.55
CA ALA A 41 -11.28 -25.34 -12.99
C ALA A 41 -10.61 -25.09 -11.63
N ALA A 42 -10.67 -26.06 -10.72
CA ALA A 42 -10.05 -25.96 -9.40
C ALA A 42 -8.51 -25.84 -9.47
N LYS A 43 -7.85 -26.58 -10.37
CA LYS A 43 -6.41 -26.46 -10.60
C LYS A 43 -6.05 -25.08 -11.17
N SER A 44 -6.85 -24.55 -12.08
CA SER A 44 -6.66 -23.22 -12.67
C SER A 44 -6.80 -22.10 -11.62
N TRP A 45 -7.85 -22.14 -10.78
CA TRP A 45 -8.02 -21.21 -9.65
C TRP A 45 -6.86 -21.28 -8.65
N ARG A 46 -6.40 -22.50 -8.30
CA ARG A 46 -5.25 -22.68 -7.41
C ARG A 46 -3.97 -22.06 -7.99
N ARG A 47 -3.68 -22.31 -9.28
CA ARG A 47 -2.52 -21.69 -9.96
C ARG A 47 -2.64 -20.18 -9.95
N ALA A 48 -3.81 -19.62 -10.27
CA ALA A 48 -4.05 -18.17 -10.20
C ALA A 48 -3.78 -17.62 -8.79
N GLY A 49 -4.21 -18.32 -7.74
CA GLY A 49 -3.90 -18.01 -6.34
C GLY A 49 -2.39 -17.99 -6.05
N ASP A 50 -1.66 -19.02 -6.47
CA ASP A 50 -0.21 -19.12 -6.28
C ASP A 50 0.57 -18.00 -6.99
N TYR A 51 0.17 -17.62 -8.21
CA TYR A 51 0.76 -16.49 -8.93
C TYR A 51 0.52 -15.16 -8.22
N ASN A 52 -0.70 -14.92 -7.73
CA ASN A 52 -1.02 -13.68 -7.01
C ASN A 52 -0.30 -13.62 -5.66
N ARG A 53 -0.11 -14.76 -4.99
CA ARG A 53 0.73 -14.87 -3.80
C ARG A 53 2.19 -14.53 -4.12
N ALA A 54 2.74 -15.02 -5.24
CA ALA A 54 4.09 -14.68 -5.68
C ALA A 54 4.25 -13.19 -6.03
N LEU A 55 3.18 -12.54 -6.48
CA LEU A 55 3.10 -11.09 -6.72
C LEU A 55 2.87 -10.27 -5.44
N LYS A 56 2.71 -10.92 -4.28
CA LYS A 56 2.33 -10.32 -2.98
C LYS A 56 0.95 -9.65 -3.00
N ASP A 57 0.09 -9.99 -3.96
CA ASP A 57 -1.33 -9.61 -3.96
C ASP A 57 -2.12 -10.65 -3.17
N TYR A 58 -1.95 -10.62 -1.84
CA TYR A 58 -2.58 -11.59 -0.95
C TYR A 58 -4.10 -11.47 -0.92
N LYS A 59 -4.68 -10.33 -1.32
CA LYS A 59 -6.12 -10.13 -1.40
C LYS A 59 -6.70 -10.96 -2.55
N LYS A 60 -6.12 -10.83 -3.75
CA LYS A 60 -6.51 -11.66 -4.89
C LYS A 60 -6.19 -13.14 -4.69
N ALA A 61 -5.03 -13.45 -4.12
CA ALA A 61 -4.67 -14.83 -3.85
C ALA A 61 -5.69 -15.54 -2.95
N ALA A 62 -6.12 -14.89 -1.86
CA ALA A 62 -7.16 -15.42 -0.99
C ALA A 62 -8.49 -15.59 -1.74
N LEU A 63 -8.91 -14.60 -2.53
CA LEU A 63 -10.12 -14.69 -3.34
C LEU A 63 -10.12 -15.92 -4.25
N TYR A 64 -9.02 -16.18 -4.96
CA TYR A 64 -8.92 -17.33 -5.86
C TYR A 64 -8.86 -18.67 -5.12
N PHE A 65 -8.25 -18.72 -3.94
CA PHE A 65 -8.31 -19.93 -3.10
C PHE A 65 -9.70 -20.18 -2.51
N ASP A 66 -10.48 -19.13 -2.25
CA ASP A 66 -11.87 -19.23 -1.79
C ASP A 66 -12.83 -19.57 -2.95
N GLN A 67 -12.52 -19.13 -4.17
CA GLN A 67 -13.29 -19.45 -5.39
C GLN A 67 -12.97 -20.83 -5.97
N ALA A 68 -11.83 -21.45 -5.59
CA ALA A 68 -11.55 -22.82 -5.96
C ALA A 68 -12.70 -23.69 -5.39
N PRO A 69 -13.52 -24.32 -6.25
CA PRO A 69 -14.80 -24.89 -5.84
C PRO A 69 -14.60 -25.87 -4.68
N GLU A 70 -15.37 -25.69 -3.59
CA GLU A 70 -15.40 -26.61 -2.44
C GLU A 70 -16.00 -27.99 -2.78
N GLU A 71 -16.45 -28.16 -4.03
CA GLU A 71 -17.36 -29.20 -4.51
C GLU A 71 -16.82 -30.63 -4.45
N THR A 72 -15.61 -30.80 -3.95
CA THR A 72 -15.10 -32.10 -3.55
C THR A 72 -15.86 -32.76 -2.38
N ARG A 73 -16.93 -32.18 -1.83
CA ARG A 73 -17.63 -32.81 -0.70
C ARG A 73 -18.40 -34.08 -1.13
N GLU A 74 -19.04 -34.08 -2.29
CA GLU A 74 -19.70 -35.28 -2.85
C GLU A 74 -18.67 -36.30 -3.39
N ASP A 75 -17.61 -35.84 -4.06
CA ASP A 75 -16.52 -36.72 -4.53
C ASP A 75 -15.60 -37.23 -3.39
N MET A 76 -15.57 -36.55 -2.24
CA MET A 76 -14.90 -37.04 -1.04
C MET A 76 -15.63 -38.22 -0.41
N GLU A 77 -16.97 -38.23 -0.51
CA GLU A 77 -17.76 -39.37 -0.05
C GLU A 77 -17.51 -40.60 -0.94
N ALA A 78 -17.18 -40.40 -2.22
CA ALA A 78 -16.72 -41.46 -3.12
C ALA A 78 -15.32 -42.04 -2.78
N GLY A 79 -14.64 -41.54 -1.74
CA GLY A 79 -13.44 -42.15 -1.18
C GLY A 79 -12.15 -41.97 -2.00
N ASN A 80 -12.14 -41.10 -3.01
CA ASN A 80 -10.92 -40.85 -3.79
C ASN A 80 -9.89 -40.05 -2.97
N ALA A 81 -8.81 -40.71 -2.54
CA ALA A 81 -7.74 -40.11 -1.74
C ALA A 81 -7.12 -38.85 -2.38
N THR A 82 -7.06 -38.80 -3.72
CA THR A 82 -6.51 -37.66 -4.49
C THR A 82 -7.32 -36.38 -4.28
N VAL A 83 -8.64 -36.52 -4.25
CA VAL A 83 -9.60 -35.42 -4.10
C VAL A 83 -9.50 -34.83 -2.68
N LYS A 84 -9.40 -35.72 -1.68
CA LYS A 84 -9.23 -35.34 -0.29
C LYS A 84 -7.93 -34.56 -0.05
N ASP A 85 -6.80 -35.05 -0.59
CA ASP A 85 -5.51 -34.36 -0.46
C ASP A 85 -5.52 -32.97 -1.15
N PHE A 86 -6.15 -32.86 -2.32
CA PHE A 86 -6.29 -31.58 -3.00
C PHE A 86 -7.04 -30.55 -2.14
N TYR A 87 -8.16 -30.91 -1.54
CA TYR A 87 -8.92 -30.02 -0.65
C TYR A 87 -8.15 -29.61 0.61
N PHE A 88 -7.47 -30.56 1.26
CA PHE A 88 -6.67 -30.22 2.44
C PHE A 88 -5.56 -29.23 2.08
N THR A 89 -4.89 -29.44 0.95
CA THR A 89 -3.83 -28.54 0.49
C THR A 89 -4.36 -27.15 0.11
N THR A 90 -5.52 -27.04 -0.55
CA THR A 90 -6.13 -25.72 -0.86
C THR A 90 -6.58 -25.00 0.41
N LYS A 91 -7.17 -25.69 1.39
CA LYS A 91 -7.60 -25.12 2.67
C LYS A 91 -6.43 -24.64 3.52
N ILE A 92 -5.31 -25.35 3.49
CA ILE A 92 -4.07 -24.90 4.14
C ILE A 92 -3.54 -23.66 3.42
N ALA A 93 -3.55 -23.64 2.09
CA ALA A 93 -3.11 -22.51 1.28
C ALA A 93 -3.96 -21.25 1.52
N SER A 94 -5.29 -21.38 1.59
CA SER A 94 -6.21 -20.26 1.86
C SER A 94 -5.97 -19.66 3.25
N LYS A 95 -5.85 -20.51 4.28
CA LYS A 95 -5.49 -20.07 5.64
C LYS A 95 -4.13 -19.37 5.68
N ALA A 96 -3.14 -19.89 4.97
CA ALA A 96 -1.82 -19.27 4.88
C ALA A 96 -1.88 -17.91 4.18
N ALA A 97 -2.64 -17.79 3.08
CA ALA A 97 -2.87 -16.53 2.38
C ALA A 97 -3.60 -15.50 3.25
N LEU A 98 -4.61 -15.93 4.03
CA LEU A 98 -5.34 -15.07 4.95
C LEU A 98 -4.44 -14.55 6.08
N LYS A 99 -3.57 -15.40 6.63
CA LYS A 99 -2.56 -15.00 7.62
C LYS A 99 -1.55 -14.02 7.02
N ALA A 100 -1.09 -14.27 5.79
CA ALA A 100 -0.19 -13.36 5.07
C ALA A 100 -0.85 -11.98 4.83
N ARG A 101 -2.13 -11.96 4.46
CA ARG A 101 -2.92 -10.72 4.33
C ARG A 101 -2.99 -9.95 5.65
N ARG A 102 -3.35 -10.61 6.76
CA ARG A 102 -3.40 -9.96 8.09
C ARG A 102 -2.04 -9.38 8.47
N ASN A 103 -0.95 -10.10 8.18
CA ASN A 103 0.40 -9.61 8.44
C ASN A 103 0.77 -8.41 7.55
N ALA A 104 0.41 -8.44 6.26
CA ALA A 104 0.62 -7.32 5.35
C ALA A 104 -0.14 -6.06 5.80
N GLU A 105 -1.41 -6.20 6.19
CA GLU A 105 -2.22 -5.10 6.73
C GLU A 105 -1.64 -4.55 8.04
N ARG A 106 -1.11 -5.41 8.91
CA ARG A 106 -0.41 -4.99 10.13
C ARG A 106 0.86 -4.19 9.79
N LEU A 107 1.66 -4.65 8.84
CA LEU A 107 2.87 -3.95 8.40
C LEU A 107 2.55 -2.58 7.80
N GLU A 108 1.48 -2.46 7.00
CA GLU A 108 1.04 -1.14 6.51
C GLU A 108 0.59 -0.21 7.64
N LYS A 109 -0.16 -0.73 8.62
CA LYS A 109 -0.56 0.05 9.79
C LYS A 109 0.65 0.51 10.61
N VAL A 110 1.65 -0.35 10.79
CA VAL A 110 2.91 -0.01 11.47
C VAL A 110 3.66 1.08 10.70
N LYS A 111 3.85 0.91 9.38
CA LYS A 111 4.50 1.93 8.54
C LYS A 111 3.77 3.28 8.58
N LYS A 112 2.43 3.28 8.51
CA LYS A 112 1.63 4.50 8.63
C LYS A 112 1.82 5.18 9.99
N ARG A 113 1.92 4.41 11.09
CA ARG A 113 2.22 4.95 12.42
C ARG A 113 3.62 5.53 12.50
N GLU A 114 4.63 4.84 11.96
CA GLU A 114 6.01 5.34 11.90
C GLU A 114 6.11 6.65 11.10
N TRP A 115 5.47 6.72 9.93
CA TRP A 115 5.42 7.94 9.12
C TRP A 115 4.74 9.11 9.85
N ARG A 116 3.66 8.85 10.58
CA ARG A 116 3.01 9.88 11.41
C ARG A 116 3.92 10.35 12.53
N GLY A 117 4.68 9.45 13.17
CA GLY A 117 5.68 9.80 14.18
C GLY A 117 6.82 10.66 13.62
N LEU A 118 7.37 10.29 12.47
CA LEU A 118 8.43 11.05 11.81
C LEU A 118 7.96 12.44 11.39
N ALA A 119 6.77 12.52 10.79
CA ALA A 119 6.16 13.78 10.39
C ALA A 119 5.89 14.71 11.58
N GLY A 120 5.54 14.15 12.75
CA GLY A 120 5.42 14.92 14.00
C GLY A 120 6.74 15.56 14.43
N LYS A 121 7.83 14.79 14.40
CA LYS A 121 9.17 15.29 14.75
C LYS A 121 9.65 16.39 13.80
N VAL A 122 9.51 16.18 12.49
CA VAL A 122 9.89 17.19 11.48
C VAL A 122 9.06 18.46 11.64
N SER A 123 7.75 18.33 11.91
CA SER A 123 6.88 19.47 12.18
C SER A 123 7.33 20.26 13.42
N ALA A 124 7.70 19.57 14.51
CA ALA A 124 8.17 20.23 15.71
C ALA A 124 9.48 21.01 15.47
N VAL A 125 10.44 20.41 14.76
CA VAL A 125 11.71 21.08 14.39
C VAL A 125 11.45 22.29 13.51
N ALA A 126 10.56 22.17 12.51
CA ALA A 126 10.21 23.29 11.63
C ALA A 126 9.57 24.45 12.42
N THR A 127 8.71 24.16 13.40
CA THR A 127 8.13 25.20 14.27
C THR A 127 9.20 25.92 15.09
N ILE A 128 10.15 25.19 15.69
CA ILE A 128 11.23 25.80 16.48
C ILE A 128 12.12 26.68 15.59
N LEU A 129 12.54 26.17 14.42
CA LEU A 129 13.36 26.94 13.48
C LEU A 129 12.62 28.17 12.96
N GLY A 130 11.32 28.06 12.67
CA GLY A 130 10.49 29.20 12.30
C GLY A 130 10.39 30.24 13.41
N LEU A 131 10.26 29.80 14.66
CA LEU A 131 10.19 30.70 15.82
C LEU A 131 11.54 31.40 16.05
N VAL A 132 12.65 30.68 16.05
CA VAL A 132 14.01 31.24 16.17
C VAL A 132 14.31 32.19 15.02
N GLY A 133 13.96 31.80 13.78
CA GLY A 133 14.11 32.65 12.61
C GLY A 133 13.32 33.95 12.76
N SER A 134 12.05 33.87 13.19
CA SER A 134 11.22 35.04 13.42
C SER A 134 11.79 35.96 14.51
N LEU A 135 12.34 35.40 15.59
CA LEU A 135 13.03 36.17 16.63
C LEU A 135 14.26 36.89 16.10
N PHE A 136 15.01 36.27 15.19
CA PHE A 136 16.20 36.88 14.60
C PHE A 136 15.85 38.10 13.76
N PHE A 137 14.77 38.02 12.97
CA PHE A 137 14.23 39.16 12.22
C PHE A 137 13.62 40.23 13.13
N PHE A 138 13.01 39.84 14.25
CA PHE A 138 12.52 40.79 15.25
C PHE A 138 13.67 41.48 16.00
N SER A 139 14.77 40.77 16.23
CA SER A 139 15.99 41.28 16.87
C SER A 139 16.72 42.30 16.01
N SER A 140 16.61 42.25 14.67
CA SER A 140 17.16 43.31 13.81
C SER A 140 16.51 44.68 14.06
N ASN A 141 15.29 44.72 14.61
CA ASN A 141 14.69 45.96 15.13
C ASN A 141 15.20 46.37 16.52
N LEU A 142 15.76 45.43 17.29
CA LEU A 142 16.19 45.61 18.68
C LEU A 142 17.70 45.87 18.81
N THR A 143 18.49 45.37 17.85
CA THR A 143 19.95 45.59 17.73
C THR A 143 20.30 46.76 16.83
N GLY A 144 19.32 47.57 16.43
CA GLY A 144 19.49 48.66 15.50
C GLY A 144 20.53 49.67 15.94
N ASN A 145 21.80 49.45 15.60
CA ASN A 145 22.84 50.48 15.38
C ASN A 145 24.21 49.92 14.92
N VAL A 146 24.33 49.18 13.82
CA VAL A 146 25.69 48.84 13.31
C VAL A 146 25.92 49.18 11.83
N ILE A 147 24.89 49.30 10.99
CA ILE A 147 25.08 49.67 9.58
C ILE A 147 23.94 50.59 9.15
N GLY A 148 24.24 51.86 8.87
CA GLY A 148 23.30 52.96 8.60
C GLY A 148 22.50 52.86 7.29
N LEU A 149 21.81 51.74 7.07
CA LEU A 149 20.85 51.54 6.00
C LEU A 149 19.43 51.84 6.50
N ASN A 150 18.68 52.57 5.68
CA ASN A 150 17.38 53.18 5.95
C ASN A 150 16.42 52.25 6.75
N GLN A 151 16.16 52.61 8.01
CA GLN A 151 15.41 51.82 9.00
C GLN A 151 14.02 51.37 8.51
N THR A 152 13.38 52.17 7.66
CA THR A 152 12.04 51.92 7.13
C THR A 152 11.98 50.71 6.20
N SER A 153 13.01 50.50 5.36
CA SER A 153 13.00 49.43 4.35
C SER A 153 13.13 48.04 4.97
N SER A 154 13.93 47.92 6.03
CA SER A 154 14.15 46.63 6.73
C SER A 154 12.87 46.14 7.42
N ASN A 155 12.11 47.05 8.03
CA ASN A 155 10.88 46.72 8.76
C ASN A 155 9.77 46.23 7.83
N VAL A 156 9.65 46.86 6.66
CA VAL A 156 8.66 46.46 5.65
C VAL A 156 8.96 45.05 5.12
N ILE A 157 10.23 44.73 4.85
CA ILE A 157 10.64 43.41 4.36
C ILE A 157 10.35 42.32 5.42
N GLY A 158 10.66 42.59 6.69
CA GLY A 158 10.35 41.67 7.79
C GLY A 158 8.85 41.42 7.95
N ALA A 159 8.02 42.46 7.85
CA ALA A 159 6.57 42.34 7.93
C ALA A 159 5.99 41.50 6.77
N ILE A 160 6.46 41.72 5.54
CA ILE A 160 6.02 40.95 4.36
C ILE A 160 6.39 39.47 4.52
N LEU A 161 7.62 39.16 4.93
CA LEU A 161 8.08 37.79 5.20
C LEU A 161 7.24 37.10 6.28
N LEU A 162 6.92 37.81 7.36
CA LEU A 162 6.05 37.29 8.43
C LEU A 162 4.65 36.97 7.90
N SER A 163 4.04 37.87 7.13
CA SER A 163 2.71 37.68 6.55
C SER A 163 2.68 36.48 5.60
N ILE A 164 3.67 36.33 4.72
CA ILE A 164 3.78 35.17 3.82
C ILE A 164 3.93 33.87 4.62
N GLY A 165 4.73 33.89 5.69
CA GLY A 165 4.91 32.74 6.59
C GLY A 165 3.59 32.30 7.25
N ILE A 166 2.81 33.25 7.78
CA ILE A 166 1.51 32.98 8.42
C ILE A 166 0.51 32.41 7.41
N VAL A 167 0.40 33.01 6.22
CA VAL A 167 -0.52 32.55 5.17
C VAL A 167 -0.14 31.15 4.71
N GLY A 168 1.15 30.89 4.48
CA GLY A 168 1.66 29.57 4.10
C GLY A 168 1.37 28.51 5.16
N ALA A 169 1.58 28.83 6.43
CA ALA A 169 1.26 27.94 7.55
C ALA A 169 -0.24 27.64 7.61
N PHE A 170 -1.10 28.64 7.45
CA PHE A 170 -2.56 28.48 7.45
C PHE A 170 -3.01 27.48 6.38
N PHE A 171 -2.57 27.66 5.13
CA PHE A 171 -2.91 26.72 4.03
C PHE A 171 -2.37 25.30 4.28
N TYR A 172 -1.17 25.17 4.84
CA TYR A 172 -0.59 23.87 5.19
C TYR A 172 -1.45 23.13 6.24
N PHE A 173 -1.91 23.83 7.27
CA PHE A 173 -2.76 23.24 8.31
C PHE A 173 -4.18 22.92 7.83
N VAL A 174 -4.79 23.80 7.04
CA VAL A 174 -6.14 23.57 6.48
C VAL A 174 -6.14 22.35 5.56
N ARG A 175 -5.13 22.20 4.70
CA ARG A 175 -5.01 21.04 3.80
C ARG A 175 -4.80 19.72 4.54
N ARG A 176 -4.21 19.73 5.74
CA ARG A 176 -4.01 18.52 6.56
C ARG A 176 -5.27 18.07 7.33
N ARG A 177 -6.29 18.92 7.47
CA ARG A 177 -7.50 18.60 8.26
C ARG A 177 -8.61 17.89 7.48
N GLN A 178 -8.48 17.68 6.18
CA GLN A 178 -9.42 16.82 5.46
C GLN A 178 -8.95 15.36 5.53
N PRO A 179 -9.57 14.51 6.38
CA PRO A 179 -9.38 13.07 6.28
C PRO A 179 -10.04 12.59 4.98
N ASN A 180 -9.22 12.10 4.05
CA ASN A 180 -9.67 11.17 3.02
C ASN A 180 -9.84 9.77 3.61
#